data_AF-A0AAX2SSI9-F1
#
_entry.id   AF-A0AAX2SSI9-F1
#
_cell.length_a   1.000
_cell.length_b   1.000
_cell.length_c   1.000
_cell.angle_alpha   90.00
_cell.angle_beta   90.00
_cell.angle_gamma   90.00
#
_symmetry.space_group_name_H-M   'P 1'
#
loop_
_entity.id
_entity.type
_entity.pdbx_description
1 polymer ?
#
loop_
_entity_poly.entity_id
_entity_poly.type
_entity_poly.pdbx_seq_one_letter_code
_entity_poly.pdbx_strand_id
1 'polypeptide(L)'
;MTIDTFRKGALRSTLINSLKELIIKKDLKERSLSLYHSPDSMVGWEFYQVAKEAHGTQAVYLFKMINSDEFEVRRLDLQESSKFINSDDADLQYLIKTPANTFYNLNRKNIFTLPNAELFGDINEMISHQNCSSVTKAELKRALNDLSKSYPNYRIKYQNFISIINKRELDSFSINDLKDEFDFMKKNKILSPIAINLLLDELYEQCGLVLKVKPKIKDHVQKYLSGLTDINYFFDKDDQDVIYYNVGTISKNMNMSIAKASHIWQLQPSIKLNERGFTTIETENILKFLQLMMVNFVRFHQLTVIPFPFKYLREFIQLEEKKRSAKKDVTDLLK
;
A
#
# COMPACT_ATOMS: atom_id res chain seq x y z
N MET A 1 4.70 25.92 1.80
CA MET A 1 3.45 25.34 2.33
C MET A 1 3.15 26.11 3.61
N THR A 2 2.09 26.92 3.68
CA THR A 2 1.82 27.79 4.84
C THR A 2 1.00 27.04 5.89
N ILE A 3 1.11 27.46 7.16
CA ILE A 3 0.35 26.89 8.30
C ILE A 3 -1.16 26.88 8.02
N ASP A 4 -1.68 27.88 7.32
CA ASP A 4 -3.09 27.95 6.93
C ASP A 4 -3.49 26.94 5.86
N THR A 5 -2.59 26.58 4.95
CA THR A 5 -2.88 25.51 3.97
C THR A 5 -2.95 24.15 4.67
N PHE A 6 -2.08 23.94 5.68
CA PHE A 6 -2.07 22.72 6.49
C PHE A 6 -3.33 22.63 7.37
N ARG A 7 -3.72 23.72 8.04
CA ARG A 7 -4.96 23.78 8.86
C ARG A 7 -6.22 23.56 8.03
N LYS A 8 -6.34 24.18 6.85
CA LYS A 8 -7.49 23.98 5.95
C LYS A 8 -7.56 22.54 5.42
N GLY A 9 -6.41 21.94 5.09
CA GLY A 9 -6.33 20.53 4.67
C GLY A 9 -6.72 19.56 5.80
N ALA A 10 -6.21 19.80 7.01
CA ALA A 10 -6.53 19.00 8.19
C ALA A 10 -8.01 19.08 8.55
N LEU A 11 -8.59 20.29 8.60
CA LEU A 11 -10.00 20.51 8.91
C LEU A 11 -10.92 19.79 7.89
N ARG A 12 -10.59 19.88 6.60
CA ARG A 12 -11.31 19.17 5.54
C ARG A 12 -11.25 17.65 5.72
N SER A 13 -10.09 17.11 6.08
CA SER A 13 -9.93 15.67 6.31
C SER A 13 -10.74 15.18 7.52
N THR A 14 -10.76 15.95 8.61
CA THR A 14 -11.53 15.63 9.82
C THR A 14 -13.03 15.65 9.53
N LEU A 15 -13.54 16.71 8.91
CA LEU A 15 -14.95 16.83 8.54
C LEU A 15 -15.41 15.67 7.64
N ILE A 16 -14.59 15.31 6.64
CA ILE A 16 -14.90 14.21 5.73
C ILE A 16 -14.90 12.87 6.48
N ASN A 17 -13.95 12.64 7.38
CA ASN A 17 -13.92 11.41 8.19
C ASN A 17 -15.13 11.33 9.13
N SER A 18 -15.51 12.43 9.79
CA SER A 18 -16.71 12.49 10.64
C SER A 18 -17.99 12.24 9.84
N LEU A 19 -18.12 12.84 8.64
CA LEU A 19 -19.26 12.58 7.77
C LEU A 19 -19.33 11.10 7.37
N LYS A 20 -18.20 10.48 7.03
CA LYS A 20 -18.13 9.05 6.71
C LYS A 20 -18.58 8.18 7.87
N GLU A 21 -18.16 8.48 9.10
CA GLU A 21 -18.62 7.77 10.29
C GLU A 21 -20.13 7.90 10.52
N LEU A 22 -20.69 9.10 10.31
CA LEU A 22 -22.13 9.30 10.39
C LEU A 22 -22.89 8.50 9.34
N ILE A 23 -22.37 8.42 8.12
CA ILE A 23 -22.97 7.61 7.06
C ILE A 23 -22.90 6.12 7.42
N ILE A 24 -21.77 5.60 7.91
CA ILE A 24 -21.68 4.20 8.36
C ILE A 24 -22.73 3.90 9.43
N LYS A 25 -22.91 4.79 10.40
CA LYS A 25 -23.95 4.64 11.44
C LYS A 25 -25.37 4.65 10.86
N LYS A 26 -25.63 5.51 9.88
CA LYS A 26 -26.89 5.56 9.14
C LYS A 26 -27.13 4.23 8.41
N ASP A 27 -26.15 3.78 7.62
CA ASP A 27 -26.21 2.53 6.87
C ASP A 27 -26.46 1.34 7.82
N LEU A 28 -25.76 1.27 8.95
CA LEU A 28 -25.98 0.23 9.97
C LEU A 28 -27.39 0.23 10.56
N LYS A 29 -28.00 1.41 10.71
CA LYS A 29 -29.38 1.56 11.20
C LYS A 29 -30.41 1.14 10.14
N GLU A 30 -30.18 1.55 8.90
CA GLU A 30 -31.08 1.31 7.77
C GLU A 30 -30.88 -0.06 7.12
N ARG A 31 -29.78 -0.76 7.44
CA ARG A 31 -29.35 -2.02 6.80
C ARG A 31 -29.14 -1.89 5.29
N SER A 32 -28.82 -0.68 4.83
CA SER A 32 -28.59 -0.34 3.43
C SER A 32 -27.24 0.34 3.27
N LEU A 33 -26.48 -0.05 2.26
CA LEU A 33 -25.10 0.33 2.01
C LEU A 33 -25.05 1.49 1.02
N SER A 34 -24.53 2.64 1.45
CA SER A 34 -24.47 3.85 0.62
C SER A 34 -23.06 4.25 0.19
N LEU A 35 -22.02 3.77 0.90
CA LEU A 35 -20.63 4.19 0.67
C LEU A 35 -19.84 3.31 -0.31
N TYR A 36 -20.33 2.12 -0.63
CA TYR A 36 -19.60 1.16 -1.46
C TYR A 36 -20.29 0.99 -2.82
N HIS A 37 -19.51 1.12 -3.91
CA HIS A 37 -20.03 1.17 -5.28
C HIS A 37 -19.76 -0.12 -6.08
N SER A 38 -19.31 -1.21 -5.44
CA SER A 38 -19.03 -2.49 -6.12
C SER A 38 -19.52 -3.70 -5.33
N PRO A 39 -20.79 -3.71 -4.88
CA PRO A 39 -21.33 -4.75 -4.00
C PRO A 39 -21.30 -6.16 -4.62
N ASP A 40 -21.33 -6.27 -5.95
CA ASP A 40 -21.25 -7.55 -6.67
C ASP A 40 -19.98 -8.34 -6.34
N SER A 41 -18.89 -7.67 -5.97
CA SER A 41 -17.65 -8.31 -5.53
C SER A 41 -17.78 -9.09 -4.20
N MET A 42 -18.86 -8.84 -3.45
CA MET A 42 -19.13 -9.44 -2.14
C MET A 42 -20.19 -10.54 -2.18
N VAL A 43 -20.78 -10.82 -3.33
CA VAL A 43 -21.82 -11.87 -3.45
C VAL A 43 -21.25 -13.22 -3.02
N GLY A 44 -21.90 -13.86 -2.05
CA GLY A 44 -21.47 -15.15 -1.49
C GLY A 44 -20.35 -15.07 -0.44
N TRP A 45 -19.81 -13.88 -0.15
CA TRP A 45 -18.81 -13.69 0.89
C TRP A 45 -19.45 -13.44 2.25
N GLU A 46 -18.87 -14.02 3.30
CA GLU A 46 -19.24 -13.74 4.69
C GLU A 46 -18.02 -13.28 5.48
N PHE A 47 -18.19 -12.26 6.31
CA PHE A 47 -17.11 -11.65 7.08
C PHE A 47 -17.41 -11.80 8.56
N TYR A 48 -16.47 -12.37 9.30
CA TYR A 48 -16.61 -12.61 10.72
C TYR A 48 -15.55 -11.85 11.52
N GLN A 49 -15.95 -11.23 12.61
CA GLN A 49 -15.04 -10.61 13.56
C GLN A 49 -15.24 -11.22 14.94
N VAL A 50 -14.15 -11.72 15.52
CA VAL A 50 -14.12 -12.17 16.92
C VAL A 50 -13.74 -10.96 17.79
N ALA A 51 -14.58 -10.64 18.75
CA ALA A 51 -14.36 -9.56 19.70
C ALA A 51 -14.34 -10.11 21.14
N LYS A 52 -13.45 -9.56 21.96
CA LYS A 52 -13.44 -9.81 23.40
C LYS A 52 -14.47 -8.87 24.03
N GLU A 53 -15.52 -9.42 24.59
CA GLU A 53 -16.52 -8.69 25.38
C GLU A 53 -16.03 -8.49 26.83
N ALA A 54 -16.82 -7.76 27.62
CA ALA A 54 -16.57 -7.59 29.05
C ALA A 54 -16.36 -8.95 29.75
N HIS A 55 -15.45 -8.99 30.73
CA HIS A 55 -15.07 -10.20 31.48
C HIS A 55 -14.31 -11.27 30.67
N GLY A 56 -13.81 -10.92 29.48
CA GLY A 56 -12.92 -11.80 28.70
C GLY A 56 -13.64 -12.87 27.88
N THR A 57 -14.97 -12.87 27.84
CA THR A 57 -15.75 -13.75 26.96
C THR A 57 -15.60 -13.31 25.51
N GLN A 58 -15.43 -14.26 24.58
CA GLN A 58 -15.40 -13.95 23.15
C GLN A 58 -16.81 -14.01 22.56
N ALA A 59 -17.08 -13.12 21.61
CA ALA A 59 -18.28 -13.15 20.78
C ALA A 59 -17.91 -12.99 19.31
N VAL A 60 -18.72 -13.57 18.44
CA VAL A 60 -18.52 -13.53 17.00
C VAL A 60 -19.61 -12.68 16.36
N TYR A 61 -19.20 -11.84 15.43
CA TYR A 61 -20.10 -10.97 14.68
C TYR A 61 -19.96 -11.28 13.20
N LEU A 62 -21.09 -11.35 12.50
CA LEU A 62 -21.20 -11.65 11.08
C LEU A 62 -21.62 -10.39 10.33
N PHE A 63 -21.02 -10.18 9.16
CA PHE A 63 -21.52 -9.31 8.12
C PHE A 63 -21.60 -10.10 6.80
N LYS A 64 -22.74 -10.01 6.11
CA LYS A 64 -22.87 -10.52 4.74
C LYS A 64 -23.85 -9.67 3.94
N MET A 65 -23.60 -9.53 2.65
CA MET A 65 -24.54 -8.88 1.73
C MET A 65 -25.73 -9.81 1.49
N ILE A 66 -26.94 -9.23 1.47
CA ILE A 66 -28.18 -9.94 1.09
C ILE A 66 -28.41 -9.75 -0.41
N ASN A 67 -28.24 -8.53 -0.89
CA ASN A 67 -28.31 -8.14 -2.30
C ASN A 67 -27.30 -6.99 -2.57
N SER A 68 -27.50 -6.19 -3.62
CA SER A 68 -26.56 -5.13 -4.01
C SER A 68 -26.37 -4.03 -2.96
N ASP A 69 -27.38 -3.75 -2.15
CA ASP A 69 -27.36 -2.61 -1.24
C ASP A 69 -27.78 -2.99 0.18
N GLU A 70 -28.52 -4.06 0.37
CA GLU A 70 -28.90 -4.55 1.69
C GLU A 70 -27.91 -5.55 2.26
N PHE A 71 -27.69 -5.46 3.57
CA PHE A 71 -26.78 -6.35 4.29
C PHE A 71 -27.35 -6.83 5.62
N GLU A 72 -26.93 -8.02 6.01
CA GLU A 72 -27.11 -8.54 7.35
C GLU A 72 -25.86 -8.27 8.17
N VAL A 73 -26.03 -7.69 9.37
CA VAL A 73 -24.99 -7.66 10.39
C VAL A 73 -25.58 -7.98 11.75
N ARG A 74 -25.02 -8.97 12.44
CA ARG A 74 -25.52 -9.45 13.73
C ARG A 74 -24.43 -10.09 14.56
N ARG A 75 -24.71 -10.23 15.86
CA ARG A 75 -23.95 -11.10 16.75
C ARG A 75 -24.46 -12.54 16.59
N LEU A 76 -23.55 -13.49 16.51
CA LEU A 76 -23.86 -14.91 16.51
C LEU A 76 -24.26 -15.37 17.92
N ASP A 77 -25.13 -16.36 18.00
CA ASP A 77 -25.45 -16.98 19.30
C ASP A 77 -24.28 -17.84 19.82
N LEU A 78 -24.43 -18.42 21.01
CA LEU A 78 -23.38 -19.23 21.63
C LEU A 78 -23.06 -20.51 20.83
N GLN A 79 -24.06 -21.13 20.20
CA GLN A 79 -23.91 -22.36 19.44
C GLN A 79 -23.25 -22.12 18.08
N GLU A 80 -23.61 -21.02 17.41
CA GLU A 80 -22.95 -20.57 16.20
C GLU A 80 -21.51 -20.12 16.49
N SER A 81 -21.31 -19.37 17.58
CA SER A 81 -20.00 -18.83 17.95
C SER A 81 -18.99 -19.92 18.35
N SER A 82 -19.44 -21.05 18.92
CA SER A 82 -18.55 -22.14 19.35
C SER A 82 -17.74 -22.76 18.21
N LYS A 83 -18.24 -22.68 16.97
CA LYS A 83 -17.50 -23.11 15.77
C LYS A 83 -16.19 -22.32 15.61
N PHE A 84 -16.23 -21.04 15.95
CA PHE A 84 -15.11 -20.10 15.75
C PHE A 84 -14.24 -19.98 17.00
N ILE A 85 -14.82 -19.98 18.20
CA ILE A 85 -14.14 -19.73 19.48
C ILE A 85 -13.53 -21.03 20.03
N ASN A 86 -12.20 -21.11 20.20
CA ASN A 86 -11.48 -22.09 21.04
C ASN A 86 -10.07 -21.59 21.42
N SER A 87 -9.47 -22.19 22.46
CA SER A 87 -8.31 -21.71 23.25
C SER A 87 -6.97 -21.55 22.56
N ASP A 88 -6.77 -22.12 21.38
CA ASP A 88 -5.41 -22.33 20.86
C ASP A 88 -4.89 -21.19 19.97
N ASP A 89 -5.77 -20.25 19.58
CA ASP A 89 -5.42 -19.10 18.76
C ASP A 89 -5.96 -17.80 19.37
N ALA A 90 -5.26 -17.31 20.40
CA ALA A 90 -5.64 -16.13 21.18
C ALA A 90 -5.69 -14.82 20.36
N ASP A 91 -5.17 -14.85 19.13
CA ASP A 91 -4.98 -13.69 18.25
C ASP A 91 -5.93 -13.66 17.04
N LEU A 92 -6.80 -14.66 16.87
CA LEU A 92 -7.76 -14.70 15.76
C LEU A 92 -8.79 -13.56 15.89
N GLN A 93 -8.68 -12.56 15.03
CA GLN A 93 -9.55 -11.37 15.06
C GLN A 93 -10.53 -11.30 13.89
N TYR A 94 -10.10 -11.70 12.70
CA TYR A 94 -10.87 -11.56 11.46
C TYR A 94 -10.89 -12.88 10.69
N LEU A 95 -12.07 -13.22 10.21
CA LEU A 95 -12.31 -14.39 9.37
C LEU A 95 -13.09 -13.99 8.13
N ILE A 96 -12.85 -14.70 7.05
CA ILE A 96 -13.56 -14.51 5.80
C ILE A 96 -13.95 -15.87 5.27
N LYS A 97 -15.20 -16.00 4.85
CA LYS A 97 -15.68 -17.15 4.12
C LYS A 97 -15.92 -16.75 2.67
N THR A 98 -15.34 -17.50 1.75
CA THR A 98 -15.49 -17.29 0.31
C THR A 98 -16.79 -17.91 -0.20
N PRO A 99 -17.23 -17.54 -1.43
CA PRO A 99 -18.38 -18.19 -2.08
C PRO A 99 -18.22 -19.70 -2.26
N ALA A 100 -16.98 -20.19 -2.34
CA ALA A 100 -16.64 -21.60 -2.37
C ALA A 100 -16.70 -22.29 -0.99
N ASN A 101 -17.33 -21.66 0.01
CA ASN A 101 -17.47 -22.18 1.37
C ASN A 101 -16.12 -22.46 2.08
N THR A 102 -15.06 -21.76 1.69
CA THR A 102 -13.73 -21.89 2.29
C THR A 102 -13.47 -20.74 3.24
N PHE A 103 -12.99 -21.04 4.44
CA PHE A 103 -12.67 -20.08 5.48
C PHE A 103 -11.18 -19.71 5.46
N TYR A 104 -10.93 -18.42 5.61
CA TYR A 104 -9.60 -17.84 5.72
C TYR A 104 -9.49 -16.96 6.96
N ASN A 105 -8.43 -17.18 7.73
CA ASN A 105 -8.00 -16.32 8.82
C ASN A 105 -7.27 -15.12 8.24
N LEU A 106 -7.61 -13.92 8.72
CA LEU A 106 -6.95 -12.69 8.32
C LEU A 106 -6.11 -12.13 9.48
N ASN A 107 -4.80 -12.27 9.36
CA ASN A 107 -3.84 -11.98 10.42
C ASN A 107 -2.87 -10.87 10.03
N ARG A 108 -2.66 -9.91 10.93
CA ARG A 108 -1.59 -8.92 10.77
C ARG A 108 -0.26 -9.55 11.21
N LYS A 109 0.76 -9.45 10.37
CA LYS A 109 2.11 -9.91 10.73
C LYS A 109 2.94 -8.77 11.33
N ASN A 110 3.91 -9.13 12.16
CA ASN A 110 4.91 -8.20 12.70
C ASN A 110 6.07 -8.00 11.71
N ILE A 111 5.76 -7.93 10.42
CA ILE A 111 6.70 -7.65 9.33
C ILE A 111 6.15 -6.50 8.49
N PHE A 112 7.07 -5.76 7.89
CA PHE A 112 6.79 -4.50 7.23
C PHE A 112 7.45 -4.49 5.86
N THR A 113 6.88 -3.73 4.94
CA THR A 113 7.47 -3.57 3.63
C THR A 113 8.67 -2.62 3.67
N LEU A 114 9.66 -2.93 2.84
CA LEU A 114 10.82 -2.08 2.57
C LEU A 114 10.85 -1.73 1.07
N PRO A 115 11.62 -0.70 0.68
CA PRO A 115 11.94 -0.49 -0.72
C PRO A 115 12.56 -1.75 -1.32
N ASN A 116 12.45 -1.88 -2.63
CA ASN A 116 13.01 -3.00 -3.35
C ASN A 116 14.54 -3.05 -3.17
N ALA A 117 15.12 -4.25 -3.27
CA ALA A 117 16.55 -4.49 -3.02
C ALA A 117 17.45 -3.64 -3.93
N GLU A 118 16.99 -3.38 -5.16
CA GLU A 118 17.62 -2.52 -6.16
C GLU A 118 17.91 -1.11 -5.61
N LEU A 119 17.06 -0.59 -4.72
CA LEU A 119 17.33 0.72 -4.10
C LEU A 119 18.61 0.67 -3.26
N PHE A 120 18.76 -0.37 -2.46
CA PHE A 120 19.92 -0.52 -1.58
C PHE A 120 21.18 -0.85 -2.39
N GLY A 121 21.04 -1.65 -3.46
CA GLY A 121 22.11 -1.88 -4.43
C GLY A 121 22.61 -0.56 -5.04
N ASP A 122 21.70 0.26 -5.55
CA ASP A 122 22.06 1.53 -6.19
C ASP A 122 22.58 2.56 -5.17
N ILE A 123 22.10 2.56 -3.93
CA ILE A 123 22.65 3.42 -2.86
C ILE A 123 24.09 2.98 -2.52
N ASN A 124 24.33 1.68 -2.40
CA ASN A 124 25.67 1.16 -2.14
C ASN A 124 26.60 1.55 -3.30
N GLU A 125 26.17 1.34 -4.54
CA GLU A 125 26.95 1.72 -5.72
C GLU A 125 27.18 3.23 -5.81
N MET A 126 26.22 4.06 -5.40
CA MET A 126 26.41 5.52 -5.31
C MET A 126 27.46 5.94 -4.28
N ILE A 127 27.70 5.13 -3.25
CA ILE A 127 28.69 5.40 -2.20
C ILE A 127 30.05 4.83 -2.58
N SER A 128 30.08 3.59 -3.07
CA SER A 128 31.31 2.86 -3.33
C SER A 128 31.86 3.03 -4.74
N HIS A 129 30.99 3.31 -5.71
CA HIS A 129 31.32 3.41 -7.14
C HIS A 129 32.14 2.22 -7.66
N GLN A 130 31.72 1.00 -7.30
CA GLN A 130 32.45 -0.23 -7.62
C GLN A 130 32.27 -0.64 -9.08
N ASN A 131 31.07 -0.43 -9.63
CA ASN A 131 30.76 -0.78 -11.01
C ASN A 131 31.35 0.26 -11.98
N CYS A 132 31.31 1.54 -11.63
CA CYS A 132 31.81 2.61 -12.48
C CYS A 132 32.50 3.73 -11.67
N SER A 133 33.83 3.74 -11.68
CA SER A 133 34.63 4.79 -11.04
C SER A 133 34.91 6.00 -11.96
N SER A 134 34.73 5.83 -13.27
CA SER A 134 34.97 6.87 -14.29
C SER A 134 34.20 6.59 -15.57
N VAL A 135 33.82 7.63 -16.30
CA VAL A 135 33.19 7.54 -17.62
C VAL A 135 34.13 8.10 -18.67
N THR A 136 34.38 7.34 -19.74
CA THR A 136 35.20 7.82 -20.85
C THR A 136 34.47 8.91 -21.65
N LYS A 137 35.24 9.80 -22.28
CA LYS A 137 34.72 10.81 -23.20
C LYS A 137 33.85 10.17 -24.30
N ALA A 138 34.20 8.96 -24.75
CA ALA A 138 33.45 8.23 -25.77
C ALA A 138 32.08 7.75 -25.25
N GLU A 139 32.02 7.18 -24.05
CA GLU A 139 30.77 6.75 -23.41
C GLU A 139 29.84 7.94 -23.14
N LEU A 140 30.37 9.03 -22.58
CA LEU A 140 29.58 10.23 -22.32
C LEU A 140 28.97 10.79 -23.63
N LYS A 141 29.76 10.81 -24.72
CA LYS A 141 29.27 11.23 -26.03
C LYS A 141 28.23 10.27 -26.61
N ARG A 142 28.38 8.97 -26.38
CA ARG A 142 27.40 7.96 -26.81
C ARG A 142 26.06 8.21 -26.12
N ALA A 143 26.04 8.29 -24.80
CA ALA A 143 24.85 8.61 -24.00
C ALA A 143 24.16 9.91 -24.46
N LEU A 144 24.92 10.98 -24.68
CA LEU A 144 24.38 12.26 -25.14
C LEU A 144 23.79 12.18 -26.56
N ASN A 145 24.41 11.40 -27.46
CA ASN A 145 23.91 11.20 -28.81
C ASN A 145 22.65 10.34 -28.83
N ASP A 146 22.57 9.31 -28.00
CA ASP A 146 21.38 8.46 -27.93
C ASP A 146 20.20 9.23 -27.32
N LEU A 147 20.43 10.00 -26.26
CA LEU A 147 19.42 10.92 -25.72
C LEU A 147 19.02 12.03 -26.69
N SER A 148 19.93 12.50 -27.54
CA SER A 148 19.62 13.46 -28.60
C SER A 148 18.62 12.92 -29.62
N LYS A 149 18.64 11.60 -29.87
CA LYS A 149 17.68 10.90 -30.74
C LYS A 149 16.36 10.66 -30.01
N SER A 150 16.43 10.13 -28.79
CA SER A 150 15.26 9.74 -27.99
C SER A 150 14.46 10.93 -27.47
N TYR A 151 15.10 12.08 -27.24
CA TYR A 151 14.46 13.29 -26.72
C TYR A 151 14.76 14.53 -27.57
N PRO A 152 14.04 14.72 -28.70
CA PRO A 152 14.27 15.83 -29.63
C PRO A 152 14.25 17.22 -28.97
N ASN A 153 13.42 17.40 -27.94
CA ASN A 153 13.28 18.65 -27.19
C ASN A 153 14.57 19.09 -26.46
N TYR A 154 15.50 18.16 -26.20
CA TYR A 154 16.78 18.43 -25.56
C TYR A 154 17.98 18.32 -26.50
N ARG A 155 17.76 17.97 -27.78
CA ARG A 155 18.81 17.70 -28.78
C ARG A 155 19.86 18.80 -28.86
N ILE A 156 19.46 20.06 -29.02
CA ILE A 156 20.40 21.20 -29.11
C ILE A 156 21.25 21.31 -27.84
N LYS A 157 20.65 21.08 -26.66
CA LYS A 157 21.37 21.17 -25.38
C LYS A 157 22.41 20.05 -25.22
N TYR A 158 22.05 18.82 -25.60
CA TYR A 158 23.01 17.71 -25.58
C TYR A 158 24.14 17.90 -26.60
N GLN A 159 23.86 18.43 -27.80
CA GLN A 159 24.91 18.74 -28.79
C GLN A 159 25.84 19.87 -28.35
N ASN A 160 25.31 20.88 -27.66
CA ASN A 160 26.12 21.92 -27.03
C ASN A 160 27.04 21.32 -25.96
N PHE A 161 26.54 20.37 -25.16
CA PHE A 161 27.35 19.70 -24.16
C PHE A 161 28.46 18.85 -24.81
N ILE A 162 28.16 18.10 -25.87
CA ILE A 162 29.18 17.38 -26.65
C ILE A 162 30.27 18.33 -27.15
N SER A 163 29.89 19.51 -27.64
CA SER A 163 30.85 20.52 -28.12
C SER A 163 31.76 21.05 -27.02
N ILE A 164 31.26 21.15 -25.78
CA ILE A 164 32.06 21.53 -24.61
C ILE A 164 33.00 20.39 -24.21
N ILE A 165 32.49 19.16 -24.12
CA ILE A 165 33.28 17.97 -23.77
C ILE A 165 34.41 17.73 -24.78
N ASN A 166 34.18 17.97 -26.07
CA ASN A 166 35.22 17.83 -27.10
C ASN A 166 36.39 18.82 -26.91
N LYS A 167 36.16 19.98 -26.25
CA LYS A 167 37.21 20.95 -25.96
C LYS A 167 38.01 20.62 -24.69
N ARG A 168 37.58 19.64 -23.91
CA ARG A 168 38.31 19.17 -22.72
C ARG A 168 39.44 18.25 -23.14
N GLU A 169 40.61 18.41 -22.54
CA GLU A 169 41.76 17.51 -22.75
C GLU A 169 41.55 16.13 -22.13
N LEU A 170 40.71 16.02 -21.08
CA LEU A 170 40.40 14.77 -20.39
C LEU A 170 39.76 13.71 -21.30
N ASP A 171 40.33 12.51 -21.36
CA ASP A 171 39.76 11.38 -22.10
C ASP A 171 38.83 10.48 -21.26
N SER A 172 38.89 10.64 -19.94
CA SER A 172 37.94 10.06 -18.99
C SER A 172 37.63 11.05 -17.88
N PHE A 173 36.45 10.93 -17.31
CA PHE A 173 35.93 11.77 -16.25
C PHE A 173 35.72 10.90 -15.01
N SER A 174 36.43 11.21 -13.93
CA SER A 174 36.12 10.65 -12.62
C SER A 174 34.74 11.11 -12.14
N ILE A 175 34.22 10.49 -11.09
CA ILE A 175 32.98 10.92 -10.44
C ILE A 175 33.00 12.40 -10.03
N ASN A 176 34.14 12.90 -9.55
CA ASN A 176 34.24 14.29 -9.13
C ASN A 176 34.23 15.22 -10.36
N ASP A 177 34.94 14.83 -11.43
CA ASP A 177 34.90 15.59 -12.70
C ASP A 177 33.47 15.66 -13.24
N LEU A 178 32.73 14.54 -13.23
CA LEU A 178 31.34 14.50 -13.68
C LEU A 178 30.41 15.36 -12.81
N LYS A 179 30.60 15.35 -11.49
CA LYS A 179 29.84 16.24 -10.58
C LYS A 179 30.09 17.70 -10.90
N ASP A 180 31.36 18.07 -11.07
CA ASP A 180 31.77 19.44 -11.39
C ASP A 180 31.22 19.87 -12.76
N GLU A 181 31.28 18.98 -13.76
CA GLU A 181 30.69 19.24 -15.07
C GLU A 181 29.17 19.44 -14.97
N PHE A 182 28.44 18.57 -14.27
CA PHE A 182 26.99 18.72 -14.14
C PHE A 182 26.58 19.97 -13.36
N ASP A 183 27.33 20.34 -12.33
CA ASP A 183 27.11 21.59 -11.59
C ASP A 183 27.43 22.81 -12.45
N PHE A 184 28.50 22.77 -13.24
CA PHE A 184 28.81 23.81 -14.24
C PHE A 184 27.68 23.95 -15.27
N MET A 185 27.18 22.83 -15.82
CA MET A 185 26.09 22.84 -16.81
C MET A 185 24.80 23.41 -16.23
N LYS A 186 24.48 23.09 -14.98
CA LYS A 186 23.30 23.60 -14.27
C LYS A 186 23.43 25.09 -13.96
N LYS A 187 24.58 25.53 -13.44
CA LYS A 187 24.85 26.94 -13.10
C LYS A 187 24.76 27.85 -14.33
N ASN A 188 25.28 27.38 -15.46
CA ASN A 188 25.26 28.11 -16.73
C ASN A 188 23.98 27.88 -17.56
N LYS A 189 22.98 27.16 -17.03
CA LYS A 189 21.71 26.85 -17.70
C LYS A 189 21.87 26.13 -19.06
N ILE A 190 22.97 25.42 -19.26
CA ILE A 190 23.25 24.64 -20.47
C ILE A 190 22.32 23.42 -20.53
N LEU A 191 22.21 22.70 -19.41
CA LEU A 191 21.26 21.60 -19.23
C LEU A 191 20.25 21.91 -18.12
N SER A 192 19.01 21.53 -18.34
CA SER A 192 17.99 21.60 -17.28
C SER A 192 18.18 20.44 -16.30
N PRO A 193 17.69 20.56 -15.04
CA PRO A 193 17.73 19.46 -14.09
C PRO A 193 17.04 18.18 -14.56
N ILE A 194 16.09 18.26 -15.49
CA ILE A 194 15.41 17.11 -16.08
C ILE A 194 16.35 16.42 -17.08
N ALA A 195 16.97 17.19 -17.98
CA ALA A 195 17.92 16.65 -18.97
C ALA A 195 19.15 16.00 -18.30
N ILE A 196 19.65 16.57 -17.20
CA ILE A 196 20.73 15.94 -16.42
C ILE A 196 20.29 14.60 -15.85
N ASN A 197 19.04 14.46 -15.35
CA ASN A 197 18.60 13.16 -14.83
C ASN A 197 18.49 12.11 -15.93
N LEU A 198 17.92 12.47 -17.09
CA LEU A 198 17.87 11.57 -18.23
C LEU A 198 19.27 11.09 -18.65
N LEU A 199 20.27 11.98 -18.58
CA LEU A 199 21.67 11.61 -18.81
C LEU A 199 22.23 10.66 -17.75
N LEU A 200 21.94 10.90 -16.47
CA LEU A 200 22.34 9.99 -15.40
C LEU A 200 21.70 8.60 -15.57
N ASP A 201 20.42 8.55 -15.95
CA ASP A 201 19.70 7.32 -16.20
C ASP A 201 20.30 6.56 -17.40
N GLU A 202 20.64 7.26 -18.49
CA GLU A 202 21.33 6.66 -19.64
C GLU A 202 22.75 6.16 -19.29
N LEU A 203 23.51 6.92 -18.50
CA LEU A 203 24.84 6.50 -18.07
C LEU A 203 24.79 5.30 -17.13
N TYR A 204 23.75 5.20 -16.30
CA TYR A 204 23.49 4.00 -15.51
C TYR A 204 23.26 2.78 -16.41
N GLU A 205 22.40 2.89 -17.43
CA GLU A 205 22.12 1.77 -18.35
C GLU A 205 23.36 1.40 -19.20
N GLN A 206 24.15 2.38 -19.64
CA GLN A 206 25.30 2.14 -20.52
C GLN A 206 26.54 1.60 -19.79
N CYS A 207 26.81 2.08 -18.58
CA CYS A 207 28.07 1.81 -17.89
C CYS A 207 27.94 1.59 -16.37
N GLY A 208 26.72 1.55 -15.82
CA GLY A 208 26.49 1.30 -14.39
C GLY A 208 26.78 2.49 -13.48
N LEU A 209 26.94 3.70 -14.02
CA LEU A 209 27.24 4.89 -13.22
C LEU A 209 26.04 5.29 -12.35
N VAL A 210 26.20 5.22 -11.03
CA VAL A 210 25.23 5.78 -10.07
C VAL A 210 25.81 7.00 -9.37
N LEU A 211 25.42 8.21 -9.79
CA LEU A 211 25.77 9.45 -9.09
C LEU A 211 24.70 9.93 -8.13
N LYS A 212 23.45 9.52 -8.36
CA LYS A 212 22.32 9.97 -7.56
C LYS A 212 21.15 9.01 -7.62
N VAL A 213 20.74 8.51 -6.46
CA VAL A 213 19.54 7.71 -6.32
C VAL A 213 18.34 8.61 -6.00
N LYS A 214 17.33 8.61 -6.87
CA LYS A 214 16.09 9.39 -6.69
C LYS A 214 14.86 8.49 -6.73
N PRO A 215 14.48 7.87 -5.61
CA PRO A 215 13.41 6.88 -5.61
C PRO A 215 12.01 7.46 -5.88
N LYS A 216 11.83 8.77 -5.67
CA LYS A 216 10.52 9.44 -5.75
C LYS A 216 10.22 10.09 -7.11
N ILE A 217 11.07 9.90 -8.12
CA ILE A 217 10.76 10.31 -9.49
C ILE A 217 9.78 9.29 -10.08
N LYS A 218 8.79 9.75 -10.86
CA LYS A 218 7.69 8.92 -11.39
C LYS A 218 8.18 7.60 -11.99
N ASP A 219 9.23 7.66 -12.81
CA ASP A 219 9.74 6.50 -13.54
C ASP A 219 10.52 5.54 -12.62
N HIS A 220 11.00 6.05 -11.48
CA HIS A 220 11.77 5.30 -10.48
C HIS A 220 10.93 4.71 -9.36
N VAL A 221 9.70 5.21 -9.16
CA VAL A 221 8.76 4.65 -8.17
C VAL A 221 8.51 3.18 -8.46
N GLN A 222 8.35 2.81 -9.73
CA GLN A 222 8.15 1.41 -10.12
C GLN A 222 9.39 0.55 -9.84
N LYS A 223 10.60 1.07 -10.11
CA LYS A 223 11.87 0.35 -9.87
C LYS A 223 12.11 0.09 -8.38
N TYR A 224 11.95 1.12 -7.54
CA TYR A 224 12.40 1.06 -6.15
C TYR A 224 11.29 0.87 -5.12
N LEU A 225 10.06 1.28 -5.43
CA LEU A 225 8.99 1.46 -4.44
C LEU A 225 7.69 0.74 -4.82
N SER A 226 7.70 -0.13 -5.84
CA SER A 226 6.48 -0.84 -6.29
C SER A 226 5.81 -1.62 -5.16
N GLY A 227 6.57 -2.33 -4.33
CA GLY A 227 6.04 -3.03 -3.14
C GLY A 227 5.53 -2.12 -2.02
N LEU A 228 5.72 -0.80 -2.14
CA LEU A 228 5.31 0.23 -1.17
C LEU A 228 4.15 1.09 -1.66
N THR A 229 3.76 0.96 -2.92
CA THR A 229 2.64 1.69 -3.55
C THR A 229 1.45 0.78 -3.77
N ASP A 230 0.25 1.35 -3.82
CA ASP A 230 -0.99 0.66 -4.20
C ASP A 230 -1.27 -0.61 -3.37
N ILE A 231 -1.91 -1.62 -3.96
CA ILE A 231 -2.21 -2.90 -3.31
C ILE A 231 -1.27 -3.94 -3.89
N ASN A 232 -0.46 -4.56 -3.05
CA ASN A 232 0.43 -5.64 -3.43
C ASN A 232 0.00 -6.92 -2.75
N TYR A 233 0.16 -8.04 -3.44
CA TYR A 233 -0.04 -9.37 -2.87
C TYR A 233 0.97 -10.35 -3.46
N PHE A 234 1.26 -11.41 -2.72
CA PHE A 234 2.11 -12.52 -3.15
C PHE A 234 1.73 -13.78 -2.39
N PHE A 235 1.96 -14.94 -3.01
CA PHE A 235 1.79 -16.24 -2.36
C PHE A 235 3.01 -16.57 -1.50
N ASP A 236 2.80 -17.35 -0.44
CA ASP A 236 3.91 -17.97 0.27
C ASP A 236 4.69 -18.89 -0.71
N LYS A 237 6.01 -18.96 -0.53
CA LYS A 237 6.86 -19.76 -1.41
C LYS A 237 6.65 -21.25 -1.19
N ASP A 238 6.31 -21.62 0.05
CA ASP A 238 6.19 -23.01 0.48
C ASP A 238 4.72 -23.46 0.53
N ASP A 239 3.76 -22.53 0.53
CA ASP A 239 2.32 -22.80 0.62
C ASP A 239 1.50 -21.84 -0.28
N GLN A 240 1.02 -22.36 -1.42
CA GLN A 240 0.25 -21.57 -2.38
C GLN A 240 -1.14 -21.16 -1.89
N ASP A 241 -1.63 -21.74 -0.79
CA ASP A 241 -2.91 -21.34 -0.20
C ASP A 241 -2.75 -20.15 0.76
N VAL A 242 -1.51 -19.83 1.15
CA VAL A 242 -1.20 -18.69 2.01
C VAL A 242 -0.86 -17.47 1.16
N ILE A 243 -1.63 -16.40 1.36
CA ILE A 243 -1.45 -15.15 0.63
C ILE A 243 -1.03 -14.06 1.60
N TYR A 244 0.03 -13.35 1.25
CA TYR A 244 0.39 -12.11 1.90
C TYR A 244 -0.03 -10.93 1.06
N TYR A 245 -0.40 -9.84 1.72
CA TYR A 245 -0.71 -8.60 1.03
C TYR A 245 -0.35 -7.39 1.89
N ASN A 246 -0.17 -6.25 1.22
CA ASN A 246 -0.03 -4.97 1.87
C ASN A 246 -0.67 -3.87 1.04
N VAL A 247 -1.03 -2.80 1.73
CA VAL A 247 -1.61 -1.62 1.10
C VAL A 247 -0.69 -0.44 1.36
N GLY A 248 -0.07 0.01 0.28
CA GLY A 248 0.88 1.11 0.18
C GLY A 248 0.23 2.49 0.11
N THR A 249 1.06 3.52 -0.08
CA THR A 249 0.57 4.90 -0.21
C THR A 249 0.41 5.30 -1.67
N ILE A 250 -0.63 6.07 -1.97
CA ILE A 250 -1.00 6.53 -3.33
C ILE A 250 -0.15 7.76 -3.78
N SER A 251 0.78 8.29 -2.96
CA SER A 251 1.28 9.68 -3.13
C SER A 251 2.78 9.85 -3.43
N LYS A 252 3.11 10.95 -4.13
CA LYS A 252 4.48 11.43 -4.45
C LYS A 252 5.34 11.79 -3.23
N ASN A 253 4.74 11.94 -2.04
CA ASN A 253 5.43 12.31 -0.80
C ASN A 253 5.63 11.11 0.14
N MET A 254 5.91 9.94 -0.44
CA MET A 254 6.21 8.71 0.30
C MET A 254 7.25 8.94 1.38
N ASN A 255 6.96 8.48 2.59
CA ASN A 255 7.89 8.49 3.70
C ASN A 255 8.59 7.14 3.76
N MET A 256 9.92 7.14 3.75
CA MET A 256 10.75 5.94 3.70
C MET A 256 11.09 5.40 5.11
N SER A 257 10.56 6.02 6.17
CA SER A 257 10.79 5.56 7.54
C SER A 257 10.05 4.25 7.80
N ILE A 258 10.72 3.29 8.46
CA ILE A 258 10.12 2.03 8.92
C ILE A 258 8.85 2.26 9.74
N ALA A 259 8.82 3.31 10.57
CA ALA A 259 7.66 3.68 11.38
C ALA A 259 6.38 3.98 10.56
N LYS A 260 6.51 4.22 9.25
CA LYS A 260 5.41 4.48 8.31
C LYS A 260 5.33 3.44 7.21
N ALA A 261 6.08 2.35 7.31
CA ALA A 261 6.01 1.24 6.38
C ALA A 261 4.64 0.55 6.46
N SER A 262 4.20 0.02 5.32
CA SER A 262 2.97 -0.76 5.28
C SER A 262 3.18 -2.08 6.00
N HIS A 263 2.20 -2.47 6.80
CA HIS A 263 2.22 -3.77 7.46
C HIS A 263 1.77 -4.83 6.48
N ILE A 264 2.38 -6.00 6.58
CA ILE A 264 1.96 -7.17 5.82
C ILE A 264 0.84 -7.87 6.58
N TRP A 265 -0.19 -8.24 5.85
CA TRP A 265 -1.31 -9.06 6.29
C TRP A 265 -1.23 -10.40 5.60
N GLN A 266 -1.72 -11.43 6.28
CA GLN A 266 -1.75 -12.80 5.80
C GLN A 266 -3.20 -13.26 5.77
N LEU A 267 -3.60 -13.78 4.62
CA LEU A 267 -4.81 -14.55 4.42
C LEU A 267 -4.41 -16.03 4.37
N GLN A 268 -4.81 -16.80 5.39
CA GLN A 268 -4.41 -18.20 5.56
C GLN A 268 -5.67 -19.08 5.70
N PRO A 269 -5.75 -20.23 5.02
CA PRO A 269 -6.89 -21.13 5.18
C PRO A 269 -7.06 -21.58 6.63
N SER A 270 -8.29 -21.62 7.11
CA SER A 270 -8.60 -22.06 8.46
C SER A 270 -8.63 -23.58 8.53
N ILE A 271 -7.55 -24.19 9.04
CA ILE A 271 -7.44 -25.66 9.23
C ILE A 271 -8.60 -26.22 10.06
N LYS A 272 -9.12 -25.43 11.00
CA LYS A 272 -10.21 -25.83 11.90
C LYS A 272 -11.58 -25.86 11.21
N LEU A 273 -11.84 -24.86 10.36
CA LEU A 273 -13.18 -24.63 9.78
C LEU A 273 -13.32 -25.25 8.40
N ASN A 274 -12.20 -25.49 7.72
CA ASN A 274 -12.19 -26.13 6.42
C ASN A 274 -12.17 -27.65 6.55
N GLU A 275 -12.92 -28.31 5.68
CA GLU A 275 -12.84 -29.76 5.51
C GLU A 275 -11.50 -30.15 4.87
N ARG A 276 -11.11 -31.43 4.99
CA ARG A 276 -9.90 -31.93 4.32
C ARG A 276 -10.06 -31.81 2.81
N GLY A 277 -9.07 -31.22 2.14
CA GLY A 277 -9.08 -31.03 0.70
C GLY A 277 -9.93 -29.85 0.23
N PHE A 278 -10.04 -28.78 1.05
CA PHE A 278 -10.66 -27.53 0.63
C PHE A 278 -10.01 -26.99 -0.66
N THR A 279 -10.81 -26.32 -1.48
CA THR A 279 -10.33 -25.73 -2.73
C THR A 279 -9.54 -24.46 -2.44
N THR A 280 -8.34 -24.35 -3.03
CA THR A 280 -7.57 -23.10 -3.06
C THR A 280 -8.44 -21.94 -3.53
N ILE A 281 -8.24 -20.75 -2.96
CA ILE A 281 -8.94 -19.56 -3.41
C ILE A 281 -8.57 -19.28 -4.88
N GLU A 282 -9.59 -19.27 -5.74
CA GLU A 282 -9.41 -18.94 -7.15
C GLU A 282 -8.88 -17.51 -7.32
N THR A 283 -8.05 -17.29 -8.34
CA THR A 283 -7.48 -15.97 -8.66
C THR A 283 -8.54 -14.88 -8.77
N GLU A 284 -9.72 -15.17 -9.33
CA GLU A 284 -10.83 -14.22 -9.40
C GLU A 284 -11.30 -13.77 -8.01
N ASN A 285 -11.39 -14.69 -7.06
CA ASN A 285 -11.79 -14.40 -5.69
C ASN A 285 -10.70 -13.62 -4.94
N ILE A 286 -9.42 -13.84 -5.25
CA ILE A 286 -8.34 -12.98 -4.77
C ILE A 286 -8.54 -11.55 -5.30
N LEU A 287 -8.77 -11.38 -6.61
CA LEU A 287 -8.98 -10.04 -7.18
C LEU A 287 -10.20 -9.33 -6.56
N LYS A 288 -11.31 -10.04 -6.37
CA LYS A 288 -12.49 -9.52 -5.65
C LYS A 288 -12.12 -9.11 -4.21
N PHE A 289 -11.38 -9.95 -3.49
CA PHE A 289 -10.88 -9.61 -2.15
C PHE A 289 -10.00 -8.35 -2.15
N LEU A 290 -9.08 -8.20 -3.10
CA LEU A 290 -8.24 -7.01 -3.22
C LEU A 290 -9.07 -5.75 -3.52
N GLN A 291 -10.14 -5.85 -4.31
CA GLN A 291 -11.05 -4.74 -4.57
C GLN A 291 -11.74 -4.24 -3.29
N LEU A 292 -11.93 -5.08 -2.27
CA LEU A 292 -12.47 -4.67 -0.98
C LEU A 292 -11.53 -3.73 -0.21
N MET A 293 -10.25 -3.66 -0.58
CA MET A 293 -9.26 -2.72 -0.05
C MET A 293 -9.21 -1.40 -0.81
N MET A 294 -9.78 -1.36 -2.03
CA MET A 294 -9.87 -0.17 -2.90
C MET A 294 -10.91 0.86 -2.44
N VAL A 295 -11.27 0.86 -1.15
CA VAL A 295 -12.26 1.78 -0.58
C VAL A 295 -11.61 2.99 0.07
N ASN A 296 -11.88 4.18 -0.46
CA ASN A 296 -11.35 5.45 0.05
C ASN A 296 -12.26 6.10 1.13
N PHE A 297 -13.42 5.51 1.43
CA PHE A 297 -14.33 6.00 2.48
C PHE A 297 -13.95 5.51 3.88
N VAL A 298 -13.00 4.59 4.00
CA VAL A 298 -12.48 4.16 5.31
C VAL A 298 -11.49 5.19 5.87
N ARG A 299 -10.59 5.73 5.03
CA ARG A 299 -9.62 6.78 5.37
C ARG A 299 -9.47 7.76 4.22
N PHE A 300 -9.48 9.07 4.50
CA PHE A 300 -9.34 10.11 3.46
C PHE A 300 -8.02 9.99 2.68
N HIS A 301 -8.10 9.85 1.35
CA HIS A 301 -6.96 9.70 0.43
C HIS A 301 -6.03 8.50 0.74
N GLN A 302 -6.54 7.49 1.44
CA GLN A 302 -5.79 6.26 1.74
C GLN A 302 -6.68 5.06 1.45
N LEU A 303 -6.06 4.03 0.87
CA LEU A 303 -6.67 2.71 0.78
C LEU A 303 -6.75 2.08 2.17
N THR A 304 -7.67 1.14 2.36
CA THR A 304 -7.79 0.42 3.63
C THR A 304 -6.96 -0.86 3.58
N VAL A 305 -6.15 -1.09 4.61
CA VAL A 305 -5.39 -2.34 4.74
C VAL A 305 -6.30 -3.50 5.19
N ILE A 306 -7.38 -3.17 5.90
CA ILE A 306 -8.36 -4.14 6.37
C ILE A 306 -9.57 -4.00 5.45
N PRO A 307 -9.94 -5.06 4.72
CA PRO A 307 -10.93 -4.98 3.66
C PRO A 307 -12.30 -4.54 4.21
N PHE A 308 -13.05 -3.82 3.38
CA PHE A 308 -14.49 -3.68 3.59
C PHE A 308 -15.11 -5.10 3.67
N PRO A 309 -15.99 -5.42 4.65
CA PRO A 309 -16.79 -4.54 5.49
C PRO A 309 -16.35 -4.52 6.97
N PHE A 310 -15.12 -4.89 7.32
CA PHE A 310 -14.70 -4.96 8.73
C PHE A 310 -14.84 -3.64 9.50
N LYS A 311 -14.80 -2.47 8.83
CA LYS A 311 -15.11 -1.19 9.47
C LYS A 311 -16.57 -1.11 9.96
N TYR A 312 -17.52 -1.63 9.17
CA TYR A 312 -18.93 -1.70 9.55
C TYR A 312 -19.12 -2.66 10.72
N LEU A 313 -18.45 -3.81 10.71
CA LEU A 313 -18.45 -4.75 11.84
C LEU A 313 -17.96 -4.10 13.13
N ARG A 314 -16.82 -3.39 13.09
CA ARG A 314 -16.30 -2.69 14.27
C ARG A 314 -17.26 -1.63 14.80
N GLU A 315 -17.85 -0.82 13.93
CA GLU A 315 -18.81 0.20 14.33
C GLU A 315 -20.07 -0.45 14.94
N PHE A 316 -20.56 -1.53 14.34
CA PHE A 316 -21.69 -2.30 14.88
C PHE A 316 -21.39 -2.86 16.28
N ILE A 317 -20.22 -3.45 16.48
CA ILE A 317 -19.78 -3.99 17.78
C ILE A 317 -19.77 -2.88 18.83
N GLN A 318 -19.19 -1.71 18.52
CA GLN A 318 -19.16 -0.57 19.44
C GLN A 318 -20.56 -0.06 19.79
N LEU A 319 -21.49 -0.04 18.83
CA LEU A 319 -22.88 0.36 19.09
C LEU A 319 -23.59 -0.65 20.00
N GLU A 320 -23.36 -1.95 19.81
CA GLU A 320 -23.93 -3.01 20.66
C GLU A 320 -23.37 -2.96 22.09
N GLU A 321 -22.06 -2.73 22.24
CA GLU A 321 -21.43 -2.54 23.56
C GLU A 321 -22.02 -1.35 24.32
N LYS A 322 -22.19 -0.20 23.64
CA LYS A 322 -22.82 0.99 24.23
C LYS A 322 -24.27 0.77 24.65
N LYS A 323 -25.05 0.03 23.86
CA LYS A 323 -26.44 -0.32 24.23
C LYS A 323 -26.47 -1.22 25.48
N ARG A 324 -25.52 -2.15 25.60
CA ARG A 324 -25.42 -3.05 26.76
C ARG A 324 -24.98 -2.31 28.03
N SER A 325 -24.00 -1.42 27.94
CA SER A 325 -23.60 -0.60 29.08
C SER A 325 -24.75 0.29 29.56
N ALA A 326 -25.45 0.96 28.64
CA ALA A 326 -26.60 1.80 28.98
C ALA A 326 -27.75 1.01 29.63
N LYS A 327 -28.03 -0.21 29.15
CA LYS A 327 -29.02 -1.09 29.80
C LYS A 327 -28.59 -1.47 31.22
N LYS A 328 -27.30 -1.78 31.43
CA LYS A 328 -26.76 -2.13 32.74
C LYS A 328 -26.89 -0.97 33.73
N ASP A 329 -26.51 0.25 33.32
CA ASP A 329 -26.61 1.45 34.16
C ASP A 329 -28.06 1.71 34.61
N VAL A 330 -29.04 1.55 33.71
CA VAL A 330 -30.47 1.67 34.06
C VAL A 330 -30.90 0.57 35.04
N THR A 331 -30.36 -0.66 34.90
CA THR A 331 -30.71 -1.77 35.79
C THR A 331 -30.10 -1.61 37.18
N ASP A 332 -28.90 -1.03 37.27
CA ASP A 332 -28.21 -0.75 38.52
C ASP A 332 -28.77 0.49 39.23
N LEU A 333 -29.40 1.43 38.51
CA LEU A 333 -30.15 2.56 39.08
C LEU A 333 -31.53 2.17 39.62
N LEU A 334 -32.05 1.02 39.23
CA LEU A 334 -33.36 0.48 39.66
C LEU A 334 -33.25 -0.52 40.83
N LYS A 335 -32.03 -0.77 41.31
CA LYS A 335 -31.73 -1.53 42.53
C LYS A 335 -31.30 -0.57 43.63
#